data_AF-A0AAW1X728-F1
#
_entry.id   AF-A0AAW1X728-F1
#
_cell.length_a   1.000
_cell.length_b   1.000
_cell.length_c   1.000
_cell.angle_alpha   90.00
_cell.angle_beta   90.00
_cell.angle_gamma   90.00
#
_symmetry.space_group_name_H-M   'P 1'
#
loop_
_entity.id
_entity.type
_entity.pdbx_description
1 polymer ?
#
loop_
_entity_poly.entity_id
_entity_poly.type
_entity_poly.pdbx_seq_one_letter_code
_entity_poly.pdbx_strand_id
1 'polypeptide(L)'
;MGTNVISGSGSGLVVSTGSKTYMSTMFSNIGKKKPPNDFEDGVRRISYVLVAVMLVVVTIIVIVDYTTSSALTESILFGVSVASALTPQMLPLIVNTSLAKGAISMDRDRCIVKSLSAIQDMGSM
;
A
#
# COMPACT_ATOMS: atom_id res chain seq x y z
N MET A 1 20.11 6.39 -26.42
CA MET A 1 19.96 7.65 -27.20
C MET A 1 19.08 8.58 -26.39
N GLY A 2 19.46 9.84 -26.22
CA GLY A 2 18.59 10.87 -25.60
C GLY A 2 19.26 12.23 -25.48
N THR A 3 20.20 12.51 -26.38
CA THR A 3 20.79 13.82 -26.61
C THR A 3 20.47 14.20 -28.04
N ASN A 4 20.12 15.46 -28.27
CA ASN A 4 19.80 16.01 -29.58
C ASN A 4 20.87 17.03 -30.00
N VAL A 5 21.14 17.11 -31.30
CA VAL A 5 22.03 18.14 -31.88
C VAL A 5 21.19 19.39 -32.15
N ILE A 6 21.60 20.53 -31.61
CA ILE A 6 20.83 21.79 -31.68
C ILE A 6 21.20 22.61 -32.93
N SER A 7 22.46 22.55 -33.39
CA SER A 7 22.89 23.20 -34.63
C SER A 7 24.14 22.55 -35.23
N GLY A 8 24.33 22.73 -36.54
CA GLY A 8 25.44 22.17 -37.31
C GLY A 8 25.16 20.79 -37.91
N SER A 9 26.18 20.20 -38.53
CA SER A 9 26.16 18.82 -39.04
C SER A 9 27.37 18.06 -38.54
N GLY A 10 27.17 16.77 -38.24
CA GLY A 10 28.23 15.90 -37.76
C GLY A 10 27.98 14.47 -38.26
N SER A 11 29.06 13.77 -38.57
CA SER A 11 29.02 12.35 -38.90
C SER A 11 29.76 11.57 -37.81
N GLY A 12 29.28 10.38 -37.47
CA GLY A 12 29.83 9.61 -36.36
C GLY A 12 29.64 8.12 -36.57
N LEU A 13 30.52 7.34 -35.95
CA LEU A 13 30.45 5.87 -35.97
C LEU A 13 29.52 5.37 -34.86
N VAL A 14 28.59 4.48 -35.21
CA VAL A 14 27.71 3.84 -34.24
C VAL A 14 28.49 2.76 -33.47
N VAL A 15 28.80 3.02 -32.20
CA VAL A 15 29.57 2.09 -31.34
C VAL A 15 28.68 1.09 -30.61
N SER A 16 27.44 1.46 -30.29
CA SER A 16 26.50 0.60 -29.54
C SER A 16 25.04 0.96 -29.84
N THR A 17 24.17 -0.05 -29.89
CA THR A 17 22.74 0.09 -30.18
C THR A 17 21.87 -0.62 -29.12
N GLY A 18 20.60 -0.24 -29.05
CA GLY A 18 19.61 -0.85 -28.14
C GLY A 18 20.04 -0.85 -26.67
N SER A 19 19.94 -2.02 -26.03
CA SER A 19 20.18 -2.23 -24.60
C SER A 19 21.62 -1.99 -24.15
N LYS A 20 22.57 -1.99 -25.09
CA LYS A 20 23.99 -1.71 -24.83
C LYS A 20 24.33 -0.22 -24.86
N THR A 21 23.35 0.65 -25.12
CA THR A 21 23.57 2.10 -25.08
C THR A 21 23.63 2.60 -23.64
N TYR A 22 24.46 3.62 -23.39
CA TYR A 22 24.63 4.24 -22.07
C TYR A 22 23.29 4.65 -21.42
N MET A 23 22.38 5.19 -22.24
CA MET A 23 21.02 5.54 -21.83
C MET A 23 20.22 4.33 -21.32
N SER A 24 20.33 3.18 -22.00
CA SER A 24 19.63 1.97 -21.59
C SER A 24 20.17 1.41 -20.27
N THR A 25 21.46 1.56 -19.99
CA THR A 25 22.05 1.16 -18.71
C THR A 25 21.54 2.03 -17.56
N MET A 26 21.30 3.32 -17.81
CA MET A 26 20.64 4.18 -16.81
C MET A 26 19.18 3.78 -16.59
N PHE A 27 18.40 3.57 -17.66
CA PHE A 27 17.00 3.14 -17.52
C PHE A 27 16.86 1.74 -16.93
N SER A 28 17.81 0.82 -17.15
CA SER A 28 17.80 -0.51 -16.53
C SER A 28 17.88 -0.47 -14.99
N ASN A 29 18.34 0.65 -14.40
CA ASN A 29 18.34 0.85 -12.96
C ASN A 29 17.09 1.61 -12.46
N ILE A 30 16.40 2.34 -13.36
CA ILE A 30 15.12 2.99 -13.11
C ILE A 30 14.00 1.96 -13.32
N GLY A 31 13.47 1.41 -12.23
CA GLY A 31 12.42 0.38 -12.28
C GLY A 31 12.75 -0.91 -11.54
N LYS A 32 13.94 -1.03 -10.93
CA LYS A 32 14.14 -2.04 -9.88
C LYS A 32 13.15 -1.73 -8.76
N LYS A 33 12.37 -2.76 -8.39
CA LYS A 33 11.24 -2.74 -7.46
C LYS A 33 11.38 -1.65 -6.41
N LYS A 34 10.43 -0.71 -6.38
CA LYS A 34 10.28 0.22 -5.27
C LYS A 34 10.22 -0.64 -3.99
N PRO A 35 11.08 -0.39 -2.98
CA PRO A 35 10.96 -1.09 -1.71
C PRO A 35 9.55 -0.88 -1.14
N PRO A 36 9.02 -1.82 -0.35
CA PRO A 36 7.75 -1.62 0.34
C PRO A 36 7.82 -0.28 1.08
N ASN A 37 6.74 0.50 0.97
CA ASN A 37 6.67 1.81 1.58
C ASN A 37 6.48 1.64 3.11
N ASP A 38 7.15 2.43 3.94
CA ASP A 38 7.08 2.37 5.41
C ASP A 38 5.62 2.43 5.94
N PHE A 39 4.74 3.08 5.19
CA PHE A 39 3.30 3.08 5.48
C PHE A 39 2.65 1.70 5.37
N GLU A 40 2.95 0.95 4.30
CA GLU A 40 2.36 -0.37 4.07
C GLU A 40 2.78 -1.32 5.19
N ASP A 41 4.02 -1.23 5.65
CA ASP A 41 4.51 -1.99 6.79
C ASP A 41 3.85 -1.56 8.11
N GLY A 42 3.65 -0.25 8.32
CA GLY A 42 2.91 0.29 9.46
C GLY A 42 1.46 -0.20 9.52
N VAL A 43 0.72 -0.09 8.41
CA VAL A 43 -0.67 -0.55 8.29
C VAL A 43 -0.74 -2.06 8.50
N ARG A 44 0.21 -2.81 7.96
CA ARG A 44 0.27 -4.26 8.14
C ARG A 44 0.46 -4.64 9.60
N ARG A 45 1.34 -3.93 10.33
CA ARG A 45 1.57 -4.18 11.76
C ARG A 45 0.32 -3.90 12.59
N ILE A 46 -0.36 -2.78 12.34
CA ILE A 46 -1.63 -2.43 12.99
C ILE A 46 -2.71 -3.47 12.67
N SER A 47 -2.80 -3.89 11.41
CA SER A 47 -3.76 -4.91 10.97
C SER A 47 -3.53 -6.25 11.69
N TYR A 48 -2.27 -6.67 11.85
CA TYR A 48 -1.95 -7.88 12.62
C TYR A 48 -2.35 -7.78 14.09
N VAL A 49 -2.12 -6.62 14.73
CA VAL A 49 -2.54 -6.41 16.13
C VAL A 49 -4.07 -6.47 16.25
N LEU A 50 -4.80 -5.81 15.35
CA LEU A 50 -6.27 -5.87 15.33
C LEU A 50 -6.80 -7.30 15.15
N VAL A 51 -6.25 -8.06 14.19
CA VAL A 51 -6.64 -9.45 13.95
C VAL A 51 -6.32 -10.33 15.18
N ALA A 52 -5.17 -10.12 15.82
CA ALA A 52 -4.82 -10.87 17.02
C ALA A 52 -5.81 -10.60 18.18
N VAL A 53 -6.18 -9.34 18.40
CA VAL A 53 -7.18 -8.96 19.42
C VAL A 53 -8.55 -9.56 19.08
N MET A 54 -8.97 -9.52 17.81
CA MET A 54 -10.24 -10.12 17.39
C MET A 54 -10.29 -11.62 17.63
N LEU A 55 -9.22 -12.35 17.32
CA LEU A 55 -9.17 -13.78 17.58
C LEU A 55 -9.29 -14.10 19.07
N VAL A 56 -8.65 -13.31 19.94
CA VAL A 56 -8.77 -13.47 21.40
C VAL A 56 -10.21 -13.25 21.85
N VAL A 57 -10.85 -12.14 21.43
CA VAL A 57 -12.24 -11.83 21.83
C VAL A 57 -13.22 -12.87 21.30
N VAL A 58 -13.12 -13.26 20.03
CA VAL A 58 -13.99 -14.28 19.42
C VAL A 58 -13.82 -15.62 20.12
N THR A 59 -12.58 -16.01 20.45
CA THR A 59 -12.31 -17.27 21.16
C THR A 59 -12.92 -17.26 22.57
N ILE A 60 -12.80 -16.17 23.32
CA ILE A 60 -13.43 -16.02 24.64
C ILE A 60 -14.94 -16.15 24.52
N ILE A 61 -15.55 -15.46 23.55
CA ILE A 61 -17.00 -15.47 23.35
C ILE A 61 -17.50 -16.87 22.98
N VAL A 62 -16.81 -17.58 22.08
CA VAL A 62 -17.18 -18.94 21.68
C VAL A 62 -17.07 -19.92 22.85
N ILE A 63 -16.04 -19.80 23.69
CA ILE A 63 -15.88 -20.65 24.88
C ILE A 63 -17.02 -20.43 25.87
N VAL A 64 -17.35 -19.16 26.16
CA VAL A 64 -18.43 -18.79 27.09
C VAL A 64 -19.78 -19.27 26.55
N ASP A 65 -20.06 -19.02 25.27
CA ASP A 65 -21.32 -19.39 24.64
C ASP A 65 -21.50 -20.92 24.56
N TYR A 66 -20.41 -21.65 24.25
CA TYR A 66 -20.40 -23.11 24.26
C TYR A 66 -20.74 -23.69 25.65
N THR A 67 -20.24 -23.09 26.73
CA THR A 67 -20.59 -23.51 28.10
C THR A 67 -22.03 -23.18 28.50
N THR A 68 -22.68 -22.22 27.84
CA THR A 68 -24.06 -21.82 28.14
C THR A 68 -25.10 -22.59 27.32
N SER A 69 -24.94 -22.70 26.00
CA SER A 69 -26.01 -23.18 25.11
C SER A 69 -25.93 -24.67 24.77
N SER A 70 -24.79 -25.36 24.98
CA SER A 70 -24.57 -26.80 24.67
C SER A 70 -24.83 -27.24 23.20
N ALA A 71 -25.34 -26.34 22.35
CA ALA A 71 -25.63 -26.56 20.94
C ALA A 71 -24.48 -26.01 20.08
N LEU A 72 -23.58 -26.92 19.68
CA LEU A 72 -22.36 -26.62 18.92
C LEU A 72 -22.64 -25.78 17.64
N THR A 73 -23.77 -25.99 16.99
CA THR A 73 -24.18 -25.28 15.77
C THR A 73 -24.50 -23.81 16.01
N GLU A 74 -25.15 -23.49 17.13
CA GLU A 74 -25.59 -22.13 17.46
C GLU A 74 -24.41 -21.25 17.89
N SER A 75 -23.50 -21.81 18.68
CA SER A 75 -22.26 -21.14 19.08
C SER A 75 -21.32 -20.81 17.93
N ILE A 76 -21.26 -21.68 16.90
CA ILE A 76 -20.47 -21.39 15.69
C ILE A 76 -21.10 -20.25 14.90
N LEU A 77 -22.42 -20.25 14.70
CA LEU A 77 -23.13 -19.17 14.00
C LEU A 77 -22.98 -17.83 14.72
N PHE A 78 -23.05 -17.84 16.06
CA PHE A 78 -22.83 -16.65 16.88
C PHE A 78 -21.39 -16.15 16.77
N GLY A 79 -20.39 -17.04 16.84
CA GLY A 79 -18.98 -16.71 16.68
C GLY A 79 -18.65 -16.05 15.32
N VAL A 80 -19.22 -16.58 14.22
CA VAL A 80 -19.04 -15.98 12.88
C VAL A 80 -19.67 -14.60 12.79
N SER A 81 -20.84 -14.41 13.39
CA SER A 81 -21.54 -13.12 13.41
C SER A 81 -20.75 -12.04 14.15
N VAL A 82 -20.19 -12.39 15.32
CA VAL A 82 -19.34 -11.49 16.11
C VAL A 82 -18.02 -11.17 15.39
N ALA A 83 -17.38 -12.16 14.76
CA ALA A 83 -16.16 -11.95 13.99
C ALA A 83 -16.39 -10.96 12.82
N SER A 84 -17.52 -11.09 12.13
CA SER A 84 -17.94 -10.15 11.07
C SER A 84 -18.15 -8.74 11.62
N ALA A 85 -18.86 -8.60 12.75
CA ALA A 85 -19.14 -7.31 13.37
C ALA A 85 -17.88 -6.57 13.86
N LEU A 86 -16.85 -7.30 14.28
CA LEU A 86 -15.62 -6.70 14.77
C LEU A 86 -14.67 -6.28 13.65
N THR A 87 -14.76 -6.86 12.45
CA THR A 87 -13.76 -6.68 11.37
C THR A 87 -13.49 -5.19 11.07
N PRO A 88 -12.22 -4.72 11.09
CA PRO A 88 -11.90 -3.31 11.02
C PRO A 88 -11.79 -2.85 9.56
N GLN A 89 -12.85 -3.04 8.77
CA GLN A 89 -12.88 -2.64 7.36
C GLN A 89 -12.84 -1.11 7.18
N MET A 90 -13.24 -0.36 8.21
CA MET A 90 -13.27 1.09 8.16
C MET A 90 -11.87 1.73 8.18
N LEU A 91 -10.86 1.10 8.80
CA LEU A 91 -9.54 1.73 8.95
C LEU A 91 -8.84 1.98 7.58
N PRO A 92 -8.72 1.00 6.67
CA PRO A 92 -8.14 1.24 5.35
C PRO A 92 -8.93 2.27 4.52
N LEU A 93 -10.26 2.27 4.65
CA LEU A 93 -11.14 3.20 3.95
C LEU A 93 -10.92 4.64 4.42
N ILE A 94 -10.85 4.85 5.74
CA ILE A 94 -10.61 6.17 6.34
C ILE A 94 -9.24 6.69 5.92
N VAL A 95 -8.19 5.88 6.01
CA VAL A 95 -6.85 6.35 5.67
C VAL A 95 -6.74 6.69 4.17
N ASN A 96 -7.30 5.86 3.28
CA ASN A 96 -7.30 6.16 1.84
C ASN A 96 -8.10 7.42 1.50
N THR A 97 -9.25 7.64 2.15
CA THR A 97 -10.05 8.85 1.90
C THR A 97 -9.39 10.11 2.45
N SER A 98 -8.72 10.03 3.61
CA SER A 98 -7.91 11.11 4.15
C SER A 98 -6.73 11.46 3.23
N LEU A 99 -5.97 10.47 2.76
CA LEU A 99 -4.88 10.68 1.82
C LEU A 99 -5.38 11.23 0.47
N ALA A 100 -6.53 10.75 -0.03
CA ALA A 100 -7.12 11.23 -1.26
C ALA A 100 -7.55 12.71 -1.15
N LYS A 101 -8.13 13.09 0.00
CA LYS A 101 -8.46 14.49 0.29
C LYS A 101 -7.20 15.35 0.39
N GLY A 102 -6.12 14.82 0.97
CA GLY A 102 -4.80 15.45 0.98
C GLY A 102 -4.25 15.68 -0.42
N ALA A 103 -4.35 14.68 -1.31
CA ALA A 103 -3.93 14.79 -2.71
C ALA A 103 -4.70 15.90 -3.45
N ILE A 104 -6.01 15.99 -3.24
CA ILE A 104 -6.85 17.05 -3.82
C ILE A 104 -6.46 18.43 -3.27
N SER A 105 -6.06 18.52 -1.99
CA SER A 105 -5.55 19.77 -1.42
C SER A 105 -4.22 20.19 -2.05
N MET A 106 -3.29 19.24 -2.26
CA MET A 106 -1.98 19.50 -2.87
C MET A 106 -2.09 19.91 -4.35
N ASP A 107 -3.07 19.36 -5.07
CA ASP A 107 -3.34 19.74 -6.47
C ASP A 107 -3.72 21.22 -6.59
N ARG A 108 -4.50 21.75 -5.64
CA ARG A 108 -4.84 23.19 -5.58
C ARG A 108 -3.61 24.09 -5.43
N ASP A 109 -2.57 23.57 -4.78
CA ASP A 109 -1.27 24.24 -4.60
C ASP A 109 -0.28 23.92 -5.74
N ARG A 110 -0.77 23.41 -6.88
CA ARG A 110 0.02 23.02 -8.08
C ARG A 110 1.00 21.87 -7.84
N CYS A 111 0.74 21.00 -6.86
CA CYS A 111 1.53 19.80 -6.60
C CYS A 111 0.72 18.52 -6.89
N ILE A 112 1.01 17.86 -8.02
CA ILE A 112 0.31 16.63 -8.41
C ILE A 112 0.97 15.41 -7.79
N VAL A 113 0.24 14.71 -6.94
CA VAL A 113 0.67 13.46 -6.31
C VAL A 113 0.31 12.26 -7.21
N LYS A 114 1.30 11.48 -7.63
CA LYS A 114 1.08 10.26 -8.45
C LYS A 114 0.76 8.99 -7.65
N SER A 115 1.08 8.96 -6.36
CA SER A 115 0.81 7.83 -5.46
C SER A 115 0.50 8.34 -4.06
N LEU A 116 -0.59 7.90 -3.44
CA LEU A 116 -1.00 8.37 -2.11
C LEU A 116 0.08 8.17 -1.04
N SER A 117 0.87 7.08 -1.13
CA SER A 117 1.98 6.83 -0.20
C SER A 117 3.08 7.91 -0.24
N ALA A 118 3.23 8.62 -1.37
CA ALA A 118 4.19 9.72 -1.47
C ALA A 118 3.82 10.92 -0.59
N ILE A 119 2.53 11.11 -0.28
CA ILE A 119 2.08 12.17 0.64
C ILE A 119 2.61 11.89 2.05
N GLN A 120 2.57 10.62 2.46
CA GLN A 120 3.11 10.22 3.74
C GLN A 120 4.63 10.29 3.78
N ASP A 121 5.31 9.83 2.73
CA ASP A 121 6.77 9.95 2.62
C ASP A 121 7.21 11.41 2.80
N MET A 122 6.50 12.36 2.16
CA MET A 122 6.77 13.79 2.30
C MET A 122 6.51 14.34 3.71
N GLY A 123 5.56 13.76 4.45
CA GLY A 123 5.25 14.15 5.83
C GLY A 123 6.12 13.46 6.89
N SER A 124 6.76 12.34 6.56
CA SER A 124 7.66 11.59 7.46
C SER A 124 9.13 11.98 7.34
N MET A 125 9.48 12.83 6.36
CA MET A 125 10.82 13.38 6.15
C MET A 125 11.11 14.61 7.00
#